data_AF-A0A2G8JAX9-F1
#
_entry.id   AF-A0A2G8JAX9-F1
#
_cell.length_a   1.000
_cell.length_b   1.000
_cell.length_c   1.000
_cell.angle_alpha   90.00
_cell.angle_beta   90.00
_cell.angle_gamma   90.00
#
_symmetry.space_group_name_H-M   'P 1'
#
loop_
_entity.id
_entity.type
_entity.pdbx_description
1 polymer ?
#
loop_
_entity_poly.entity_id
_entity_poly.type
_entity_poly.pdbx_seq_one_letter_code
_entity_poly.pdbx_strand_id
1 'polypeptide(L)'
;MPSTSKVLKVTSTKFSTAPTSKRMWDRVHCCLYCEKVVPKIARHLQTHHAGEALVVKALLLPKKSSARNAVFEDIRKKGDYAYNSKVIKEGMGELLVYKRPKVGTMGPADYLPCPHCHGYFVKTALWRHESNCTAKKTSESPKLSNCQMAGGALLPTKEPCSSKLQTILASMRSDGIVLTIRGMSGFASMESTM
;
A
#
# COMPACT_ATOMS: atom_id res chain seq x y z
N MET A 1 14.83 -16.37 24.18
CA MET A 1 13.91 -16.05 23.07
C MET A 1 14.09 -14.58 22.73
N PRO A 2 14.75 -14.18 21.62
CA PRO A 2 14.88 -12.77 21.33
C PRO A 2 13.53 -12.24 20.81
N SER A 3 12.84 -11.52 21.69
CA SER A 3 11.70 -10.66 21.36
C SER A 3 12.18 -9.61 20.35
N THR A 4 11.94 -9.85 19.06
CA THR A 4 12.19 -8.83 18.04
C THR A 4 11.02 -7.86 18.08
N SER A 5 11.24 -6.68 18.66
CA SER A 5 10.28 -5.57 18.59
C SER A 5 9.85 -5.37 17.14
N LYS A 6 8.60 -5.72 16.81
CA LYS A 6 8.07 -5.69 15.45
C LYS A 6 7.75 -4.25 15.06
N VAL A 7 8.76 -3.52 14.60
CA VAL A 7 8.60 -2.16 14.05
C VAL A 7 7.92 -2.24 12.67
N LEU A 8 7.11 -1.24 12.32
CA LEU A 8 6.58 -1.02 10.98
C LEU A 8 7.69 -0.96 9.93
N LYS A 9 7.60 -1.77 8.88
CA LYS A 9 8.59 -1.87 7.80
C LYS A 9 7.92 -1.85 6.43
N VAL A 10 8.70 -1.68 5.38
CA VAL A 10 8.25 -1.84 4.00
C VAL A 10 8.79 -3.15 3.45
N THR A 11 7.95 -3.89 2.72
CA THR A 11 8.41 -5.11 2.05
C THR A 11 9.45 -4.77 0.99
N SER A 12 10.72 -5.13 1.23
CA SER A 12 11.84 -4.83 0.33
C SER A 12 12.11 -5.97 -0.68
N THR A 13 12.87 -5.66 -1.72
CA THR A 13 13.31 -6.69 -2.68
C THR A 13 14.38 -7.57 -2.03
N LYS A 14 14.10 -8.88 -1.91
CA LYS A 14 15.04 -9.87 -1.36
C LYS A 14 15.82 -10.57 -2.48
N PHE A 15 17.03 -11.01 -2.16
CA PHE A 15 17.92 -11.77 -3.04
C PHE A 15 18.26 -13.12 -2.39
N SER A 16 18.50 -14.15 -3.20
CA SER A 16 18.98 -15.44 -2.71
C SER A 16 20.39 -15.31 -2.14
N THR A 17 20.68 -16.05 -1.07
CA THR A 17 22.03 -16.15 -0.46
C THR A 17 23.03 -16.97 -1.28
N ALA A 18 22.59 -17.53 -2.42
CA ALA A 18 23.44 -18.29 -3.34
C ALA A 18 24.49 -17.39 -4.04
N PRO A 19 25.65 -17.95 -4.46
CA PRO A 19 26.73 -17.21 -5.10
C PRO A 19 26.32 -16.47 -6.38
N THR A 20 25.22 -16.91 -7.02
CA THR A 20 24.51 -16.09 -8.01
C THR A 20 23.31 -15.42 -7.31
N SER A 21 23.43 -14.12 -7.03
CA SER A 21 22.43 -13.32 -6.32
C SER A 21 21.17 -13.09 -7.17
N LYS A 22 20.34 -14.12 -7.31
CA LYS A 22 19.05 -14.04 -8.03
C LYS A 22 17.97 -13.44 -7.14
N ARG A 23 17.07 -12.67 -7.75
CA ARG A 23 15.95 -12.05 -7.04
C ARG A 23 14.96 -13.11 -6.55
N MET A 24 14.56 -13.02 -5.28
CA MET A 24 13.51 -13.88 -4.73
C MET A 24 12.13 -13.28 -5.02
N TRP A 25 11.21 -14.10 -5.54
CA TRP A 25 9.84 -13.68 -5.88
C TRP A 25 8.85 -14.10 -4.79
N ASP A 26 8.85 -13.37 -3.69
CA ASP A 26 8.00 -13.59 -2.50
C ASP A 26 6.92 -12.52 -2.37
N ARG A 27 6.33 -12.04 -3.48
CA ARG A 27 5.20 -11.10 -3.43
C ARG A 27 3.95 -11.75 -2.84
N VAL A 28 3.38 -11.08 -1.85
CA VAL A 28 2.14 -11.45 -1.18
C VAL A 28 1.20 -10.26 -1.14
N HIS A 29 -0.09 -10.56 -1.03
CA HIS A 29 -1.19 -9.60 -1.04
C HIS A 29 -2.23 -10.00 -0.01
N CYS A 30 -2.89 -9.02 0.60
CA CYS A 30 -3.97 -9.28 1.53
C CYS A 30 -5.29 -9.51 0.77
N CYS A 31 -6.04 -10.53 1.16
CA CYS A 31 -7.37 -10.76 0.63
C CYS A 31 -8.36 -9.76 1.21
N LEU A 32 -9.13 -9.10 0.34
CA LEU A 32 -10.18 -8.15 0.74
C LEU A 32 -11.28 -8.79 1.61
N TYR A 33 -11.55 -10.08 1.42
CA TYR A 33 -12.73 -10.74 2.00
C TYR A 33 -12.42 -11.54 3.27
N CYS A 34 -11.27 -12.21 3.34
CA CYS A 34 -10.89 -13.02 4.50
C CYS A 34 -9.61 -12.54 5.20
N GLU A 35 -9.05 -11.41 4.77
CA GLU A 35 -7.86 -10.76 5.36
C GLU A 35 -6.58 -11.63 5.37
N LYS A 36 -6.61 -12.79 4.70
CA LYS A 36 -5.43 -13.66 4.59
C LYS A 36 -4.42 -13.08 3.62
N VAL A 37 -3.16 -13.05 4.05
CA VAL A 37 -2.02 -12.66 3.20
C VAL A 37 -1.59 -13.87 2.36
N VAL A 38 -1.71 -13.77 1.04
CA VAL A 38 -1.48 -14.87 0.10
C VAL A 38 -0.63 -14.45 -1.11
N PRO A 39 0.24 -15.32 -1.67
CA PRO A 39 1.07 -14.98 -2.81
C PRO A 39 0.32 -14.95 -4.16
N LYS A 40 -0.74 -15.74 -4.30
CA LYS A 40 -1.51 -15.88 -5.55
C LYS A 40 -2.97 -15.45 -5.33
N ILE A 41 -3.18 -14.15 -5.12
CA ILE A 41 -4.48 -13.59 -4.74
C ILE A 41 -5.61 -13.92 -5.74
N ALA A 42 -5.37 -13.81 -7.04
CA ALA A 42 -6.40 -14.11 -8.04
C ALA A 42 -6.87 -15.58 -7.97
N ARG A 43 -5.95 -16.52 -7.71
CA ARG A 43 -6.32 -17.93 -7.51
C ARG A 43 -7.11 -18.11 -6.22
N HIS A 44 -6.65 -17.50 -5.13
CA HIS A 44 -7.33 -17.54 -3.85
C HIS A 44 -8.77 -17.00 -3.92
N LEU A 45 -8.98 -15.86 -4.61
CA LEU A 45 -10.31 -15.29 -4.82
C LEU A 45 -11.22 -16.26 -5.59
N GLN A 46 -10.70 -16.89 -6.65
CA GLN A 46 -11.48 -17.83 -7.45
C GLN A 46 -11.84 -19.12 -6.70
N THR A 47 -11.04 -19.57 -5.73
CA THR A 47 -11.29 -20.83 -5.02
C THR A 47 -12.06 -20.66 -3.72
N HIS A 48 -11.87 -19.55 -3.00
CA HIS A 48 -12.49 -19.33 -1.68
C HIS A 48 -13.57 -18.25 -1.68
N HIS A 49 -13.61 -17.39 -2.69
CA HIS A 49 -14.48 -16.21 -2.76
C HIS A 49 -15.19 -16.12 -4.12
N ALA A 50 -15.46 -17.27 -4.76
CA ALA A 50 -16.09 -17.32 -6.08
C ALA A 50 -17.47 -16.67 -6.12
N GLY A 51 -18.19 -16.66 -4.99
CA GLY A 51 -19.52 -16.07 -4.85
C GLY A 51 -19.54 -14.56 -4.58
N GLU A 52 -18.39 -13.93 -4.34
CA GLU A 52 -18.34 -12.48 -4.07
C GLU A 52 -18.63 -11.68 -5.33
N ALA A 53 -19.47 -10.64 -5.24
CA ALA A 53 -19.98 -9.92 -6.42
C ALA A 53 -18.88 -9.44 -7.40
N LEU A 54 -17.78 -8.88 -6.88
CA LEU A 54 -16.66 -8.45 -7.73
C LEU A 54 -15.88 -9.62 -8.34
N VAL A 55 -15.79 -10.75 -7.64
CA VAL A 55 -15.13 -11.96 -8.14
C VAL A 55 -15.99 -12.61 -9.21
N VAL A 56 -17.31 -12.72 -8.99
CA VAL A 56 -18.28 -13.17 -10.00
C VAL A 56 -18.17 -12.31 -11.26
N LYS A 57 -18.16 -10.98 -11.11
CA LYS A 57 -17.96 -10.05 -12.24
C LYS A 57 -16.66 -10.33 -13.00
N ALA A 58 -15.56 -10.59 -12.30
CA ALA A 58 -14.29 -10.96 -12.93
C ALA A 58 -14.33 -12.33 -13.63
N LEU A 59 -15.07 -13.28 -13.07
CA LEU A 59 -15.20 -14.64 -13.60
C LEU A 59 -16.04 -14.70 -14.89
N LEU A 60 -17.03 -13.82 -15.04
CA LEU A 60 -17.83 -13.66 -16.25
C LEU A 60 -17.02 -13.12 -17.44
N LEU A 61 -15.89 -12.46 -17.18
CA LEU A 61 -15.01 -11.93 -18.21
C LEU A 61 -14.07 -13.02 -18.77
N PRO A 62 -13.72 -12.96 -20.07
CA PRO A 62 -12.83 -13.95 -20.69
C PRO A 62 -11.50 -14.08 -19.92
N LYS A 63 -11.03 -15.32 -19.78
CA LYS A 63 -9.73 -15.60 -19.15
C LYS A 63 -8.64 -14.81 -19.87
N LYS A 64 -7.68 -14.25 -19.11
CA LYS A 64 -6.56 -13.43 -19.59
C LYS A 64 -6.94 -12.08 -20.24
N SER A 65 -8.22 -11.69 -20.28
CA SER A 65 -8.60 -10.36 -20.76
C SER A 65 -8.07 -9.25 -19.84
N SER A 66 -7.76 -8.09 -20.42
CA SER A 66 -7.34 -6.90 -19.68
C SER A 66 -8.42 -6.45 -18.68
N ALA A 67 -9.69 -6.51 -19.08
CA ALA A 67 -10.83 -6.19 -18.23
C ALA A 67 -10.90 -7.10 -16.99
N ARG A 68 -10.73 -8.41 -17.16
CA ARG A 68 -10.69 -9.37 -16.03
C ARG A 68 -9.55 -9.07 -15.08
N ASN A 69 -8.36 -8.79 -15.63
CA ASN A 69 -7.19 -8.45 -14.82
C ASN A 69 -7.40 -7.14 -14.05
N ALA A 70 -8.06 -6.15 -14.65
CA ALA A 70 -8.37 -4.87 -13.99
C ALA A 70 -9.30 -5.06 -12.77
N VAL A 71 -10.32 -5.92 -12.86
CA VAL A 71 -11.20 -6.23 -11.71
C VAL A 71 -10.42 -6.92 -10.59
N PHE A 72 -9.59 -7.93 -10.91
CA PHE A 72 -8.75 -8.57 -9.88
C PHE A 72 -7.67 -7.65 -9.30
N GLU A 73 -7.17 -6.71 -10.10
CA GLU A 73 -6.26 -5.65 -9.64
C GLU A 73 -6.93 -4.73 -8.63
N ASP A 74 -8.17 -4.31 -8.90
CA ASP A 74 -8.97 -3.47 -8.00
C ASP A 74 -9.23 -4.17 -6.66
N ILE A 75 -9.72 -5.42 -6.68
CA ILE A 75 -9.94 -6.21 -5.46
C ILE A 75 -8.65 -6.33 -4.65
N ARG A 76 -7.52 -6.60 -5.33
CA ARG A 76 -6.23 -6.73 -4.67
C ARG A 76 -5.78 -5.43 -4.02
N LYS A 77 -5.84 -4.30 -4.73
CA LYS A 77 -5.44 -3.00 -4.18
C LYS A 77 -6.30 -2.59 -3.00
N LYS A 78 -7.60 -2.90 -3.02
CA LYS A 78 -8.51 -2.68 -1.89
C LYS A 78 -8.11 -3.52 -0.68
N GLY A 79 -7.82 -4.81 -0.87
CA GLY A 79 -7.33 -5.69 0.20
C GLY A 79 -6.01 -5.23 0.79
N ASP A 80 -5.03 -4.92 -0.08
CA ASP A 80 -3.73 -4.39 0.35
C ASP A 80 -3.86 -3.05 1.07
N TYR A 81 -4.74 -2.16 0.60
CA TYR A 81 -5.01 -0.88 1.26
C TYR A 81 -5.60 -1.07 2.66
N ALA A 82 -6.62 -1.92 2.82
CA ALA A 82 -7.20 -2.21 4.13
C ALA A 82 -6.17 -2.75 5.12
N TYR A 83 -5.35 -3.71 4.66
CA TYR A 83 -4.25 -4.26 5.45
C TYR A 83 -3.19 -3.21 5.80
N ASN A 84 -2.75 -2.41 4.83
CA ASN A 84 -1.76 -1.35 5.08
C ASN A 84 -2.28 -0.31 6.06
N SER A 85 -3.56 0.06 5.97
CA SER A 85 -4.18 0.99 6.90
C SER A 85 -4.15 0.44 8.33
N LYS A 86 -4.43 -0.85 8.52
CA LYS A 86 -4.30 -1.52 9.82
C LYS A 86 -2.87 -1.49 10.33
N VAL A 87 -1.92 -1.90 9.49
CA VAL A 87 -0.48 -1.93 9.80
C VAL A 87 0.08 -0.55 10.17
N ILE A 88 -0.35 0.51 9.50
CA ILE A 88 0.02 1.90 9.83
C ILE A 88 -0.58 2.31 11.17
N LYS A 89 -1.87 2.04 11.39
CA LYS A 89 -2.56 2.39 12.63
C LYS A 89 -1.94 1.69 13.86
N GLU A 90 -1.58 0.42 13.70
CA GLU A 90 -0.95 -0.40 14.74
C GLU A 90 0.54 -0.06 14.92
N GLY A 91 1.18 0.58 13.94
CA GLY A 91 2.60 0.89 13.96
C GLY A 91 3.51 -0.34 13.87
N MET A 92 2.96 -1.49 13.48
CA MET A 92 3.67 -2.77 13.39
C MET A 92 3.28 -3.57 12.14
N GLY A 93 4.24 -4.30 11.57
CA GLY A 93 4.04 -5.15 10.39
C GLY A 93 4.79 -4.69 9.15
N GLU A 94 4.51 -5.33 8.01
CA GLU A 94 5.15 -5.02 6.73
C GLU A 94 4.15 -4.40 5.75
N LEU A 95 4.43 -3.20 5.25
CA LEU A 95 3.62 -2.52 4.26
C LEU A 95 3.69 -3.24 2.90
N LEU A 96 2.52 -3.50 2.32
CA LEU A 96 2.35 -4.07 0.99
C LEU A 96 2.37 -2.94 -0.05
N VAL A 97 3.50 -2.80 -0.74
CA VAL A 97 3.72 -1.70 -1.70
C VAL A 97 3.71 -2.19 -3.14
N TYR A 98 3.27 -1.34 -4.07
CA TYR A 98 3.16 -1.70 -5.49
C TYR A 98 4.53 -2.04 -6.11
N LYS A 99 5.53 -1.18 -5.83
CA LYS A 99 6.92 -1.39 -6.23
C LYS A 99 7.80 -1.46 -4.99
N ARG A 100 8.41 -2.63 -4.77
CA ARG A 100 9.35 -2.84 -3.66
C ARG A 100 10.61 -2.01 -3.86
N PRO A 101 11.09 -1.31 -2.81
CA PRO A 101 12.36 -0.63 -2.87
C PRO A 101 13.52 -1.64 -2.86
N LYS A 102 14.74 -1.13 -3.06
CA LYS A 102 15.94 -1.88 -2.68
C LYS A 102 15.98 -1.97 -1.15
N VAL A 103 16.68 -2.96 -0.62
CA VAL A 103 16.81 -3.12 0.85
C VAL A 103 17.42 -1.86 1.45
N GLY A 104 16.83 -1.36 2.54
CA GLY A 104 17.34 -0.21 3.30
C GLY A 104 17.12 1.17 2.68
N THR A 105 16.54 1.28 1.47
CA THR A 105 16.49 2.60 0.79
C THR A 105 15.28 3.45 1.15
N MET A 106 14.14 2.86 1.52
CA MET A 106 12.89 3.59 1.74
C MET A 106 12.14 3.03 2.95
N GLY A 107 11.55 3.91 3.75
CA GLY A 107 10.71 3.58 4.89
C GLY A 107 9.22 3.72 4.60
N PRO A 108 8.33 3.30 5.53
CA PRO A 108 6.87 3.42 5.40
C PRO A 108 6.39 4.85 5.20
N ALA A 109 7.07 5.81 5.84
CA ALA A 109 6.78 7.24 5.74
C ALA A 109 6.97 7.79 4.31
N ASP A 110 7.73 7.11 3.44
CA ASP A 110 7.98 7.52 2.06
C ASP A 110 6.87 7.10 1.09
N TYR A 111 5.89 6.33 1.56
CA TYR A 111 4.81 5.80 0.74
C TYR A 111 3.49 6.50 1.03
N LEU A 112 2.71 6.71 -0.03
CA LEU A 112 1.35 7.21 0.02
C LEU A 112 0.42 6.33 -0.84
N PRO A 113 -0.83 6.13 -0.42
CA PRO A 113 -1.84 5.53 -1.27
C PRO A 113 -2.22 6.49 -2.41
N CYS A 114 -2.44 5.93 -3.59
CA CYS A 114 -3.04 6.68 -4.69
C CYS A 114 -4.52 6.97 -4.40
N PRO A 115 -5.00 8.22 -4.56
CA PRO A 115 -6.39 8.56 -4.24
C PRO A 115 -7.42 7.89 -5.15
N HIS A 116 -6.99 7.37 -6.30
CA HIS A 116 -7.88 6.74 -7.27
C HIS A 116 -7.89 5.22 -7.18
N CYS A 117 -6.71 4.60 -7.00
CA CYS A 117 -6.58 3.15 -7.03
C CYS A 117 -6.18 2.52 -5.70
N HIS A 118 -5.91 3.32 -4.66
CA HIS A 118 -5.50 2.87 -3.32
C HIS A 118 -4.19 2.07 -3.23
N GLY A 119 -3.50 1.86 -4.34
CA GLY A 119 -2.16 1.27 -4.34
C GLY A 119 -1.15 2.20 -3.66
N TYR A 120 -0.21 1.63 -2.90
CA TYR A 120 0.84 2.40 -2.22
C TYR A 120 2.07 2.59 -3.12
N PHE A 121 2.46 3.85 -3.32
CA PHE A 121 3.58 4.28 -4.14
C PHE A 121 4.49 5.23 -3.35
N VAL A 122 5.76 5.32 -3.75
CA VAL A 122 6.69 6.31 -3.18
C VAL A 122 6.20 7.72 -3.54
N LYS A 123 6.24 8.65 -2.58
CA LYS A 123 5.81 10.05 -2.73
C LYS A 123 6.32 10.72 -4.00
N THR A 124 7.61 10.54 -4.31
CA THR A 124 8.29 11.14 -5.47
C THR A 124 7.82 10.57 -6.81
N ALA A 125 7.24 9.37 -6.82
CA ALA A 125 6.74 8.69 -8.02
C ALA A 125 5.21 8.73 -8.16
N LEU A 126 4.49 9.17 -7.12
CA LEU A 126 3.04 9.14 -7.07
C LEU A 126 2.40 9.97 -8.20
N TRP A 127 2.91 11.18 -8.47
CA TRP A 127 2.39 12.05 -9.53
C TRP A 127 2.45 11.40 -10.92
N ARG A 128 3.54 10.67 -11.20
CA ARG A 128 3.74 9.96 -12.48
C ARG A 128 2.84 8.74 -12.60
N HIS A 129 2.58 8.07 -11.48
CA HIS A 129 1.57 7.02 -11.44
C HIS A 129 0.18 7.62 -11.70
N GLU A 130 -0.16 8.71 -11.03
CA GLU A 130 -1.48 9.33 -11.10
C GLU A 130 -1.83 9.76 -12.53
N SER A 131 -0.89 10.35 -13.27
CA SER A 131 -1.11 10.75 -14.68
C SER A 131 -1.46 9.56 -15.59
N ASN A 132 -1.01 8.36 -15.25
CA ASN A 132 -1.27 7.13 -15.99
C ASN A 132 -2.25 6.19 -15.28
N CYS A 133 -2.86 6.64 -14.18
CA CYS A 133 -3.70 5.78 -13.36
C CYS A 133 -5.00 5.46 -14.11
N THR A 134 -5.24 4.19 -14.39
CA THR A 134 -6.45 3.76 -15.10
C THR A 134 -7.72 4.09 -14.33
N ALA A 135 -7.69 3.99 -13.00
CA ALA A 135 -8.82 4.33 -12.13
C ALA A 135 -9.19 5.83 -12.19
N LYS A 136 -8.21 6.71 -12.40
CA LYS A 136 -8.44 8.16 -12.57
C LYS A 136 -9.16 8.48 -13.88
N LYS A 137 -8.82 7.77 -14.96
CA LYS A 137 -9.44 8.00 -16.28
C LYS A 137 -10.93 7.67 -16.30
N THR A 138 -11.39 6.85 -15.35
CA THR A 138 -12.79 6.44 -15.22
C THR A 138 -13.58 7.29 -14.23
N SER A 139 -12.92 8.18 -13.48
CA SER A 139 -13.55 9.07 -12.52
C SER A 139 -13.68 10.49 -13.08
N GLU A 140 -14.88 11.07 -13.07
CA GLU A 140 -15.13 12.50 -13.37
C GLU A 140 -14.67 13.41 -12.21
N SER A 141 -13.51 13.12 -11.61
CA SER A 141 -13.04 13.87 -10.47
C SER A 141 -12.49 15.24 -10.91
N PRO A 142 -12.83 16.34 -10.21
CA PRO A 142 -12.23 17.65 -10.46
C PRO A 142 -10.70 17.55 -10.35
N LYS A 143 -9.98 18.46 -11.03
CA LYS A 143 -8.51 18.53 -10.99
C LYS A 143 -8.04 18.55 -9.53
N LEU A 144 -7.62 17.39 -9.02
CA LEU A 144 -7.11 17.27 -7.66
C LEU A 144 -5.81 18.06 -7.57
N SER A 145 -5.89 19.16 -6.84
CA SER A 145 -4.87 19.70 -5.96
C SER A 145 -3.88 18.62 -5.50
N ASN A 146 -2.58 18.88 -5.67
CA ASN A 146 -1.42 18.11 -5.20
C ASN A 146 -1.70 16.63 -4.81
N CYS A 147 -1.36 15.69 -5.70
CA CYS A 147 -1.54 14.25 -5.51
C CYS A 147 -1.00 13.69 -4.18
N GLN A 148 0.04 14.32 -3.61
CA GLN A 148 0.60 13.91 -2.33
C GLN A 148 -0.30 14.31 -1.17
N MET A 149 -0.96 15.47 -1.22
CA MET A 149 -1.94 15.85 -0.21
C MET A 149 -3.15 14.92 -0.27
N ALA A 150 -3.68 14.66 -1.47
CA ALA A 150 -4.80 13.74 -1.65
C ALA A 150 -4.47 12.32 -1.12
N GLY A 151 -3.28 11.81 -1.43
CA GLY A 151 -2.82 10.53 -0.88
C GLY A 151 -2.56 10.57 0.62
N GLY A 152 -2.04 11.68 1.15
CA GLY A 152 -1.80 11.88 2.58
C GLY A 152 -3.08 11.88 3.42
N ALA A 153 -4.18 12.42 2.88
CA ALA A 153 -5.48 12.45 3.55
C ALA A 153 -6.13 11.07 3.70
N LEU A 154 -5.64 10.07 2.94
CA LEU A 154 -6.10 8.68 3.03
C LEU A 154 -5.30 7.84 4.05
N LEU A 155 -4.21 8.39 4.60
CA LEU A 155 -3.48 7.68 5.64
C LEU A 155 -4.28 7.67 6.95
N PRO A 156 -4.40 6.52 7.63
CA PRO A 156 -5.07 6.47 8.91
C PRO A 156 -4.24 7.16 9.99
N THR A 157 -4.94 7.61 11.03
CA THR A 157 -4.36 8.08 12.29
C THR A 157 -4.49 7.00 13.35
N LYS A 158 -3.61 7.01 14.36
CA LYS A 158 -3.63 6.03 15.46
C LYS A 158 -4.99 6.06 16.17
N GLU A 159 -5.43 7.26 16.52
CA GLU A 159 -6.78 7.54 17.02
C GLU A 159 -7.68 8.05 15.90
N PRO A 160 -8.99 7.71 15.88
CA PRO A 160 -9.93 8.29 14.94
C PRO A 160 -9.90 9.82 15.01
N CYS A 161 -9.85 10.49 13.86
CA CYS A 161 -9.88 11.95 13.84
C CYS A 161 -10.81 12.50 12.76
N SER A 162 -11.21 13.77 12.94
CA SER A 162 -12.10 14.47 12.02
C SER A 162 -11.48 14.61 10.63
N SER A 163 -12.35 14.70 9.62
CA SER A 163 -11.93 14.96 8.23
C SER A 163 -11.10 16.23 8.10
N LYS A 164 -11.44 17.28 8.86
CA LYS A 164 -10.68 18.54 8.90
C LYS A 164 -9.26 18.33 9.39
N LEU A 165 -9.05 17.52 10.43
CA LEU A 165 -7.70 17.23 10.92
C LEU A 165 -6.92 16.37 9.92
N GLN A 166 -7.57 15.42 9.23
CA GLN A 166 -6.92 14.64 8.16
C GLN A 166 -6.41 15.54 7.03
N THR A 167 -7.19 16.55 6.64
CA THR A 167 -6.77 17.54 5.63
C THR A 167 -5.57 18.35 6.10
N ILE A 168 -5.54 18.78 7.37
CA ILE A 168 -4.41 19.51 7.95
C ILE A 168 -3.15 18.61 7.99
N LEU A 169 -3.26 17.38 8.49
CA LEU A 169 -2.13 16.44 8.51
C LEU A 169 -1.61 16.10 7.10
N ALA A 170 -2.46 16.18 6.08
CA ALA A 170 -2.09 15.92 4.70
C ALA A 170 -1.31 17.08 4.06
N SER A 171 -1.54 18.33 4.50
CA SER A 171 -0.79 19.50 4.04
C SER A 171 0.51 19.73 4.84
N MET A 172 0.59 19.18 6.05
CA MET A 172 1.79 19.23 6.87
C MET A 172 2.96 18.44 6.27
N ARG A 173 4.18 18.92 6.53
CA ARG A 173 5.40 18.16 6.27
C ARG A 173 5.36 16.87 7.09
N SER A 174 5.79 15.75 6.49
CA SER A 174 5.89 14.46 7.19
C SER A 174 7.11 14.44 8.12
N ASP A 175 7.01 15.13 9.26
CA ASP A 175 8.00 15.14 10.32
C ASP A 175 7.59 14.22 11.49
N GLY A 176 8.41 14.18 12.54
CA GLY A 176 8.19 13.31 13.70
C GLY A 176 6.82 13.49 14.37
N ILE A 177 6.24 14.70 14.32
CA ILE A 177 4.92 14.98 14.91
C ILE A 177 3.84 14.29 14.09
N VAL A 178 3.81 14.53 12.78
CA VAL A 178 2.83 13.90 11.87
C VAL A 178 2.96 12.38 11.89
N LEU A 179 4.18 11.86 11.93
CA LEU A 179 4.43 10.41 12.00
C LEU A 179 3.92 9.82 13.31
N THR A 180 4.11 10.50 14.44
CA THR A 180 3.61 10.05 15.74
C THR A 180 2.08 10.00 15.77
N ILE A 181 1.41 11.04 15.24
CA ILE A 181 -0.05 11.08 15.15
C ILE A 181 -0.58 9.94 14.25
N ARG A 182 0.15 9.59 13.19
CA ARG A 182 -0.18 8.49 12.28
C ARG A 182 0.25 7.10 12.75
N GLY A 183 0.83 6.96 13.94
CA GLY A 183 1.32 5.67 14.44
C GLY A 183 2.57 5.15 13.72
N MET A 184 3.24 5.99 12.94
CA MET A 184 4.48 5.68 12.20
C MET A 184 5.75 6.03 12.99
N SER A 185 5.64 6.32 14.29
CA SER A 185 6.77 6.63 15.17
C SER A 185 7.61 5.38 15.47
N GLY A 186 8.72 5.26 14.77
CA GLY A 186 9.73 4.19 14.96
C GLY A 186 11.01 4.38 14.15
N PHE A 187 11.18 5.54 13.51
CA PHE A 187 12.35 5.89 12.71
C PHE A 187 13.14 6.92 13.49
N ALA A 188 13.99 6.46 14.41
CA ALA A 188 15.16 7.25 14.73
C ALA A 188 15.93 7.39 13.40
N SER A 189 15.97 8.61 12.88
CA SER A 189 17.01 9.00 11.94
C SER A 189 18.33 8.47 12.52
N MET A 190 19.05 7.67 11.74
CA MET A 190 20.48 7.57 11.97
C MET A 190 21.00 8.98 11.71
N GLU A 191 21.15 9.77 12.78
CA GLU A 191 22.10 10.87 12.77
C GLU A 191 23.44 10.23 12.44
N SER A 192 23.90 10.41 11.20
CA SER A 192 25.31 10.21 10.89
C SER A 192 26.05 11.32 11.61
N THR A 193 26.47 11.01 12.83
CA THR A 193 27.64 11.63 13.45
C THR A 193 28.85 11.30 12.58
N MET A 194 29.34 12.31 11.87
CA MET A 194 30.75 12.73 11.69
C MET A 194 30.89 13.54 10.40
#